data_AF-A0A954BYS0-F1
#
_entry.id   AF-A0A954BYS0-F1
#
_cell.length_a   1.000
_cell.length_b   1.000
_cell.length_c   1.000
_cell.angle_alpha   90.00
_cell.angle_beta   90.00
_cell.angle_gamma   90.00
#
_symmetry.space_group_name_H-M   'P 1'
#
loop_
_entity.id
_entity.type
_entity.pdbx_description
1 polymer ?
#
loop_
_entity_poly.entity_id
_entity_poly.type
_entity_poly.pdbx_seq_one_letter_code
_entity_poly.pdbx_strand_id
1 'polypeptide(L)'
;MRIAIFAVAVLLSAGIAAGSWILASSLEEPPAPKRAALIVDNTVGPEKPRCSSCGDARHPTPPLLKEEFETLLARYAVDPIDDSAALDTLCYYGVQTRDMLTEHGAGALDKDHEAFLLRELSRTYVYLSVRVTDDEGIVRVSFDHHKVSIDERNHHAVDAVNNVIPPEISGTVKRVGLYHIWSRF
;
A
#
# COMPACT_ATOMS: atom_id res chain seq x y z
N MET A 1 -16.75 -20.36 2.83
CA MET A 1 -15.33 -19.99 2.91
C MET A 1 -15.24 -18.62 3.57
N ARG A 2 -14.85 -18.57 4.85
CA ARG A 2 -14.61 -17.30 5.56
C ARG A 2 -13.11 -17.03 5.44
N ILE A 3 -12.74 -16.02 4.66
CA ILE A 3 -11.35 -15.64 4.44
C ILE A 3 -11.03 -14.55 5.46
N ALA A 4 -10.07 -14.80 6.34
CA ALA A 4 -9.51 -13.76 7.19
C ALA A 4 -8.27 -13.18 6.50
N ILE A 5 -8.31 -11.89 6.15
CA ILE A 5 -7.18 -11.17 5.57
C ILE A 5 -6.55 -10.35 6.70
N PHE A 6 -5.31 -10.68 7.06
CA PHE A 6 -4.50 -9.87 7.96
C PHE A 6 -3.43 -9.17 7.13
N ALA A 7 -3.54 -7.85 7.00
CA ALA A 7 -2.49 -7.01 6.43
C ALA A 7 -1.67 -6.43 7.58
N VAL A 8 -0.37 -6.74 7.62
CA VAL A 8 0.57 -6.15 8.59
C VAL A 8 1.56 -5.31 7.79
N ALA A 9 1.53 -4.00 8.00
CA ALA A 9 2.53 -3.08 7.46
C ALA A 9 3.63 -2.87 8.50
N VAL A 10 4.88 -3.15 8.14
CA VAL A 10 6.04 -2.97 9.01
C VAL A 10 7.06 -2.10 8.27
N LEU A 11 7.69 -1.14 8.97
CA LEU A 11 8.83 -0.39 8.46
C LEU A 11 10.10 -1.13 8.89
N LEU A 12 10.87 -1.67 7.95
CA LEU A 12 12.07 -2.45 8.24
C LEU A 12 13.20 -2.14 7.25
N SER A 13 14.45 -2.34 7.67
CA SER A 13 15.68 -2.11 6.90
C SER A 13 16.30 -3.45 6.45
N ALA A 14 16.89 -3.45 5.26
CA ALA A 14 17.24 -4.62 4.45
C ALA A 14 18.41 -5.51 4.96
N GLY A 15 18.38 -6.80 4.58
CA GLY A 15 19.50 -7.75 4.68
C GLY A 15 19.31 -8.97 3.77
N ILE A 16 20.32 -9.27 2.95
CA ILE A 16 20.36 -10.19 1.79
C ILE A 16 20.92 -11.57 2.18
N ALA A 17 20.45 -12.68 1.58
CA ALA A 17 21.27 -13.59 0.73
C ALA A 17 20.66 -14.98 0.47
N ALA A 18 20.98 -15.45 -0.74
CA ALA A 18 20.55 -16.64 -1.46
C ALA A 18 21.00 -18.00 -0.90
N GLY A 19 20.33 -19.06 -1.39
CA GLY A 19 20.85 -20.44 -1.38
C GLY A 19 19.96 -21.41 -2.16
N SER A 20 20.39 -21.80 -3.35
CA SER A 20 19.83 -22.87 -4.20
C SER A 20 20.43 -24.24 -3.82
N TRP A 21 19.75 -25.35 -4.14
CA TRP A 21 20.27 -26.55 -4.86
C TRP A 21 19.37 -27.81 -4.70
N ILE A 22 18.88 -28.34 -5.85
CA ILE A 22 18.71 -29.77 -6.28
C ILE A 22 17.64 -30.63 -5.49
N LEU A 23 16.79 -31.53 -6.04
CA LEU A 23 16.93 -32.61 -7.05
C LEU A 23 15.56 -33.03 -7.62
N ALA A 24 15.57 -33.48 -8.87
CA ALA A 24 14.44 -34.02 -9.62
C ALA A 24 13.96 -35.37 -9.07
N SER A 25 12.63 -35.54 -8.99
CA SER A 25 12.00 -36.87 -8.92
C SER A 25 10.74 -36.87 -9.79
N SER A 26 10.76 -37.76 -10.78
CA SER A 26 9.67 -38.07 -11.71
C SER A 26 8.43 -38.53 -10.94
N LEU A 27 7.30 -37.85 -11.13
CA LEU A 27 5.98 -38.30 -10.70
C LEU A 27 5.01 -38.12 -11.88
N GLU A 28 4.30 -39.21 -12.16
CA GLU A 28 3.37 -39.38 -13.27
C GLU A 28 2.29 -38.29 -13.31
N GLU A 29 2.01 -37.76 -14.49
CA GLU A 29 1.03 -36.70 -14.70
C GLU A 29 -0.40 -37.21 -14.42
N PRO A 30 -1.17 -36.57 -13.50
CA PRO A 30 -2.58 -36.88 -13.36
C PRO A 30 -3.38 -36.37 -14.58
N PRO A 31 -4.46 -37.05 -14.98
CA PRO A 31 -5.22 -36.69 -16.18
C PRO A 31 -5.80 -35.28 -16.07
N ALA A 32 -5.67 -34.52 -17.17
CA ALA A 32 -6.12 -33.14 -17.28
C ALA A 32 -7.58 -32.94 -16.81
N PRO A 33 -7.87 -31.94 -15.97
CA PRO A 33 -9.24 -31.64 -15.59
C PRO A 33 -10.03 -31.22 -16.84
N LYS A 34 -11.17 -31.90 -17.08
CA LYS A 34 -12.13 -31.54 -18.12
C LYS A 34 -12.55 -30.08 -17.90
N ARG A 35 -12.13 -29.20 -18.81
CA ARG A 35 -12.58 -27.80 -18.87
C ARG A 35 -14.11 -27.79 -18.91
N ALA A 36 -14.75 -27.38 -17.82
CA ALA A 36 -16.11 -26.87 -17.89
C ALA A 36 -16.03 -25.57 -18.70
N ALA A 37 -16.49 -25.61 -19.94
CA ALA A 37 -16.64 -24.41 -20.75
C ALA A 37 -17.67 -23.50 -20.06
N LEU A 38 -17.20 -22.41 -19.46
CA LEU A 38 -18.05 -21.28 -19.14
C LEU A 38 -18.53 -20.71 -20.49
N ILE A 39 -19.76 -21.05 -20.83
CA ILE A 39 -20.48 -20.41 -21.94
C ILE A 39 -20.74 -18.97 -21.47
N VAL A 40 -19.99 -18.02 -22.05
CA VAL A 40 -20.29 -16.59 -21.93
C VAL A 40 -21.39 -16.32 -22.95
N ASP A 41 -22.64 -16.22 -22.46
CA ASP A 41 -23.76 -15.76 -23.26
C ASP A 41 -23.58 -14.25 -23.52
N ASN A 42 -23.27 -13.89 -24.78
CA ASN A 42 -23.17 -12.50 -25.25
C ASN A 42 -24.54 -12.00 -25.72
N THR A 43 -25.56 -12.10 -24.87
CA THR A 43 -26.83 -11.41 -25.09
C THR A 43 -26.71 -9.96 -24.63
N VAL A 44 -26.71 -9.07 -25.62
CA VAL A 44 -26.70 -7.61 -25.45
C VAL A 44 -28.02 -7.18 -24.77
N GLY A 45 -27.93 -6.76 -23.51
CA GLY A 45 -29.01 -6.21 -22.67
C GLY A 45 -28.44 -5.14 -21.72
N PRO A 46 -29.29 -4.21 -21.22
CA PRO A 46 -28.97 -2.79 -21.17
C PRO A 46 -27.90 -2.41 -20.15
N GLU A 47 -27.09 -1.42 -20.56
CA GLU A 47 -26.12 -0.62 -19.80
C GLU A 47 -25.62 -1.25 -18.49
N LYS A 48 -24.43 -1.86 -18.54
CA LYS A 48 -23.67 -2.27 -17.35
C LYS A 48 -23.75 -1.14 -16.31
N PRO A 49 -24.15 -1.41 -15.06
CA PRO A 49 -23.97 -0.43 -14.00
C PRO A 49 -22.52 0.00 -14.04
N ARG A 50 -22.27 1.30 -14.22
CA ARG A 50 -20.92 1.85 -14.17
C ARG A 50 -20.32 1.36 -12.86
N CYS A 51 -19.33 0.49 -12.97
CA CYS A 51 -18.56 0.06 -11.84
C CYS A 51 -17.89 1.34 -11.32
N SER A 52 -18.43 1.93 -10.26
CA SER A 52 -17.90 3.14 -9.59
C SER A 52 -16.54 2.89 -8.91
N SER A 53 -15.93 1.74 -9.18
CA SER A 53 -14.72 1.21 -8.57
C SER A 53 -13.69 0.74 -9.61
N CYS A 54 -13.80 1.16 -10.88
CA CYS A 54 -12.65 1.11 -11.78
C CYS A 54 -11.75 2.31 -11.43
N GLY A 55 -10.68 2.03 -10.69
CA GLY A 55 -9.73 2.98 -10.09
C GLY A 55 -9.70 4.35 -10.74
N ASP A 56 -10.34 5.31 -10.09
CA ASP A 56 -10.07 6.72 -10.35
C ASP A 56 -8.56 6.88 -10.12
N ALA A 57 -7.82 7.26 -11.15
CA ALA A 57 -6.40 7.62 -11.08
C ALA A 57 -6.17 8.90 -10.23
N ARG A 58 -7.18 9.32 -9.48
CA ARG A 58 -7.13 10.41 -8.53
C ARG A 58 -6.53 9.86 -7.27
N HIS A 59 -5.30 10.27 -7.03
CA HIS A 59 -4.67 10.22 -5.72
C HIS A 59 -5.72 10.56 -4.64
N PRO A 60 -5.90 9.72 -3.59
CA PRO A 60 -7.02 9.87 -2.64
C PRO A 60 -6.93 11.14 -1.78
N THR A 61 -5.90 11.95 -1.96
CA THR A 61 -5.64 13.15 -1.16
C THR A 61 -6.08 14.38 -1.93
N PRO A 62 -6.91 15.26 -1.34
CA PRO A 62 -7.27 16.53 -1.95
C PRO A 62 -6.02 17.41 -2.18
N PRO A 63 -6.11 18.41 -3.06
CA PRO A 63 -5.04 19.38 -3.25
C PRO A 63 -4.83 20.18 -1.96
N LEU A 64 -3.58 20.30 -1.51
CA LEU A 64 -3.18 21.18 -0.42
C LEU A 64 -3.06 22.60 -0.95
N LEU A 65 -3.87 23.51 -0.42
CA LEU A 65 -3.79 24.93 -0.77
C LEU A 65 -2.65 25.62 -0.02
N LYS A 66 -2.10 26.68 -0.61
CA LYS A 66 -0.97 27.41 -0.03
C LYS A 66 -1.30 27.98 1.36
N GLU A 67 -2.46 28.59 1.53
CA GLU A 67 -2.89 29.19 2.80
C GLU A 67 -3.08 28.12 3.89
N GLU A 68 -3.56 26.93 3.50
CA GLU A 68 -3.69 25.78 4.40
C GLU A 68 -2.31 25.27 4.82
N PHE A 69 -1.37 25.13 3.86
CA PHE A 69 0.01 24.75 4.13
C PHE A 69 0.70 25.71 5.10
N GLU A 70 0.61 27.03 4.87
CA GLU A 70 1.18 28.05 5.75
C GLU A 70 0.58 27.99 7.16
N THR A 71 -0.73 27.76 7.25
CA THR A 71 -1.43 27.58 8.53
C THR A 71 -0.95 26.33 9.28
N LEU A 72 -0.76 25.22 8.57
CA LEU A 72 -0.26 23.97 9.14
C LEU A 72 1.19 24.12 9.62
N LEU A 73 2.05 24.77 8.84
CA LEU A 73 3.43 25.05 9.27
C LEU A 73 3.49 25.93 10.52
N ALA A 74 2.70 27.00 10.56
CA ALA A 74 2.67 27.90 11.71
C ALA A 74 2.18 27.20 13.00
N ARG A 75 1.23 26.27 12.88
CA ARG A 75 0.79 25.44 14.01
C ARG A 75 1.86 24.46 14.45
N TYR A 76 2.45 23.72 13.49
CA TYR A 76 3.50 22.76 13.80
C TYR A 76 4.72 23.42 14.44
N ALA A 77 5.04 24.67 14.09
CA ALA A 77 6.16 25.43 14.67
C ALA A 77 6.07 25.65 16.20
N VAL A 78 4.87 25.58 16.78
CA VAL A 78 4.64 25.82 18.21
C VAL A 78 4.17 24.58 18.97
N ASP A 79 3.83 23.51 18.24
CA ASP A 79 3.43 22.23 18.79
C ASP A 79 4.67 21.41 19.19
N PRO A 80 4.51 20.31 19.95
CA PRO A 80 5.58 19.32 20.13
C PRO A 80 6.05 18.74 18.79
N ILE A 81 7.37 18.53 18.66
CA ILE A 81 8.03 18.04 17.44
C ILE A 81 7.47 16.69 16.96
N ASP A 82 7.09 15.78 17.87
CA ASP A 82 6.70 14.39 17.56
C ASP A 82 5.25 14.04 17.94
N ASP A 83 4.46 15.02 18.38
CA ASP A 83 3.06 14.84 18.78
C ASP A 83 2.24 16.08 18.41
N SER A 84 1.96 16.23 17.11
CA SER A 84 1.21 17.36 16.57
C SER A 84 0.21 16.88 15.52
N ALA A 85 -1.04 17.34 15.64
CA ALA A 85 -2.04 17.13 14.61
C ALA A 85 -1.68 17.84 13.30
N ALA A 86 -0.95 18.97 13.38
CA ALA A 86 -0.46 19.67 12.20
C ALA A 86 0.62 18.83 11.48
N LEU A 87 1.53 18.22 12.24
CA LEU A 87 2.51 17.28 11.69
C LEU A 87 1.84 16.07 11.02
N ASP A 88 0.85 15.46 11.67
CA ASP A 88 0.09 14.34 11.10
C ASP A 88 -0.54 14.74 9.76
N THR A 89 -1.10 15.94 9.69
CA THR A 89 -1.74 16.47 8.48
C THR A 89 -0.71 16.77 7.38
N LEU A 90 0.44 17.36 7.72
CA LEU A 90 1.55 17.57 6.79
C LEU A 90 2.08 16.23 6.25
N CYS A 91 2.19 15.21 7.10
CA CYS A 91 2.57 13.85 6.69
C CYS A 91 1.50 13.19 5.81
N TYR A 92 0.22 13.47 6.05
CA TYR A 92 -0.88 13.03 5.20
C TYR A 92 -0.78 13.63 3.79
N TYR A 93 -0.43 14.92 3.65
CA TYR A 93 -0.27 15.53 2.33
C TYR A 93 1.03 15.13 1.62
N GLY A 94 2.06 14.69 2.36
CA GLY A 94 3.19 13.91 1.84
C GLY A 94 3.97 14.59 0.71
N VAL A 95 3.81 14.12 -0.53
CA VAL A 95 4.42 14.71 -1.74
C VAL A 95 4.09 16.20 -1.84
N GLN A 96 2.83 16.58 -1.67
CA GLN A 96 2.39 17.97 -1.81
C GLN A 96 3.07 18.88 -0.80
N THR A 97 3.27 18.41 0.44
CA THR A 97 4.00 19.16 1.45
C THR A 97 5.48 19.34 1.10
N ARG A 98 6.14 18.32 0.53
CA ARG A 98 7.52 18.44 0.06
C ARG A 98 7.66 19.46 -1.07
N ASP A 99 6.71 19.44 -2.01
CA ASP A 99 6.70 20.37 -3.13
C ASP A 99 6.49 21.81 -2.62
N MET A 100 5.53 22.01 -1.70
CA MET A 100 5.29 23.30 -1.04
C MET A 100 6.50 23.79 -0.23
N LEU A 101 7.20 22.91 0.48
CA LEU A 101 8.44 23.25 1.18
C LEU A 101 9.55 23.67 0.21
N THR A 102 9.62 23.04 -0.97
CA THR A 102 10.61 23.39 -2.00
C THR A 102 10.28 24.74 -2.65
N GLU A 103 8.99 25.02 -2.88
CA GLU A 103 8.54 26.24 -3.56
C GLU A 103 8.48 27.46 -2.62
N HIS A 104 8.04 27.28 -1.38
CA HIS A 104 7.74 28.37 -0.44
C HIS A 104 8.65 28.40 0.80
N GLY A 105 9.45 27.36 1.02
CA GLY A 105 10.35 27.23 2.17
C GLY A 105 9.66 26.73 3.45
N ALA A 106 10.47 26.51 4.48
CA ALA A 106 10.01 26.04 5.81
C ALA A 106 9.38 27.14 6.68
N GLY A 107 9.41 28.40 6.23
CA GLY A 107 8.74 29.53 6.87
C GLY A 107 9.18 29.73 8.33
N ALA A 108 8.25 29.52 9.26
CA ALA A 108 8.42 29.76 10.69
C ALA A 108 9.00 28.59 11.49
N LEU A 109 9.28 27.45 10.84
CA LEU A 109 9.87 26.30 11.55
C LEU A 109 11.28 26.63 12.02
N ASP A 110 11.58 26.25 13.27
CA ASP A 110 12.98 26.14 13.69
C ASP A 110 13.66 24.94 13.00
N LYS A 111 14.98 24.85 13.15
CA LYS A 111 15.79 23.83 12.50
C LYS A 111 15.44 22.40 12.93
N ASP A 112 14.96 22.22 14.16
CA ASP A 112 14.67 20.89 14.71
C ASP A 112 13.32 20.39 14.16
N HIS A 113 12.30 21.25 14.13
CA HIS A 113 11.01 20.96 13.52
C HIS A 113 11.15 20.71 12.01
N GLU A 114 11.92 21.54 11.30
CA GLU A 114 12.18 21.38 9.87
C GLU A 114 12.90 20.05 9.60
N ALA A 115 13.99 19.75 10.32
CA ALA A 115 14.73 18.51 10.15
C ALA A 115 13.88 17.28 10.47
N PHE A 116 13.02 17.35 11.49
CA PHE A 116 12.10 16.28 11.83
C PHE A 116 11.07 16.07 10.71
N LEU A 117 10.43 17.14 10.23
CA LEU A 117 9.44 17.07 9.16
C LEU A 117 10.04 16.51 7.87
N LEU A 118 11.21 17.00 7.44
CA LEU A 118 11.89 16.51 6.24
C LEU A 118 12.25 15.02 6.36
N ARG A 119 12.71 14.58 7.55
CA ARG A 119 12.98 13.17 7.80
C ARG A 119 11.72 12.34 7.67
N GLU A 120 10.59 12.80 8.22
CA GLU A 120 9.33 12.06 8.12
C GLU A 120 8.78 12.05 6.70
N LEU A 121 8.86 13.15 5.96
CA LEU A 121 8.44 13.24 4.56
C LEU A 121 9.34 12.43 3.61
N SER A 122 10.56 12.10 4.02
CA SER A 122 11.45 11.21 3.25
C SER A 122 11.00 9.74 3.24
N ARG A 123 10.08 9.36 4.13
CA ARG A 123 9.53 7.99 4.24
C ARG A 123 8.42 7.80 3.21
N THR A 124 8.80 7.41 1.99
CA THR A 124 7.89 7.29 0.83
C THR A 124 7.36 5.88 0.58
N TYR A 125 7.72 4.90 1.41
CA TYR A 125 7.33 3.50 1.24
C TYR A 125 7.13 2.81 2.58
N VAL A 126 6.41 1.69 2.55
CA VAL A 126 6.28 0.74 3.67
C VAL A 126 6.64 -0.67 3.17
N TYR A 127 6.88 -1.60 4.11
CA TYR A 127 6.87 -3.01 3.77
C TYR A 127 5.53 -3.62 4.15
N LEU A 128 4.95 -4.35 3.21
CA LEU A 128 3.69 -5.05 3.38
C LEU A 128 3.97 -6.55 3.38
N SER A 129 3.25 -7.26 4.24
CA SER A 129 3.20 -8.72 4.22
C SER A 129 1.74 -9.15 4.25
N VAL A 130 1.42 -10.17 3.45
CA VAL A 130 0.07 -10.74 3.38
C VAL A 130 0.17 -12.24 3.61
N ARG A 131 -0.75 -12.76 4.41
CA ARG A 131 -0.94 -14.19 4.63
C ARG A 131 -2.42 -14.51 4.58
N VAL A 132 -2.79 -15.42 3.70
CA VAL A 132 -4.14 -16.00 3.65
C VAL A 132 -4.07 -17.41 4.20
N THR A 133 -4.88 -17.68 5.22
CA THR A 133 -5.01 -18.99 5.85
C THR A 133 -6.39 -19.56 5.59
N ASP A 134 -6.47 -20.89 5.47
CA ASP A 134 -7.74 -21.60 5.46
C ASP A 134 -8.25 -21.87 6.88
N ASP A 135 -9.35 -22.62 6.98
CA ASP A 135 -9.98 -23.03 8.23
C ASP A 135 -9.15 -24.02 9.06
N GLU A 136 -8.19 -24.70 8.45
CA GLU A 136 -7.22 -25.57 9.10
C GLU A 136 -5.97 -24.79 9.57
N GLY A 137 -5.88 -23.50 9.26
CA GLY A 137 -4.74 -22.63 9.61
C GLY A 137 -3.55 -22.76 8.66
N ILE A 138 -3.71 -23.44 7.52
CA ILE A 138 -2.66 -23.64 6.53
C ILE A 138 -2.55 -22.38 5.67
N VAL A 139 -1.32 -21.88 5.47
CA VAL A 139 -1.06 -20.76 4.57
C VAL A 139 -1.26 -21.21 3.13
N ARG A 140 -2.18 -20.55 2.42
CA ARG A 140 -2.50 -20.83 1.02
C ARG A 140 -1.88 -19.83 0.05
N VAL A 141 -1.70 -18.61 0.52
CA VAL A 141 -1.15 -17.49 -0.25
C VAL A 141 -0.33 -16.64 0.72
N SER A 142 0.88 -16.27 0.32
CA SER A 142 1.67 -15.33 1.09
C SER A 142 2.67 -14.58 0.25
N PHE A 143 2.92 -13.34 0.63
CA PHE A 143 4.18 -12.68 0.33
C PHE A 143 4.67 -11.99 1.59
N ASP A 144 5.99 -11.93 1.73
CA ASP A 144 6.64 -11.34 2.89
C ASP A 144 7.50 -10.16 2.44
N HIS A 145 7.43 -9.08 3.20
CA HIS A 145 8.37 -7.97 3.07
C HIS A 145 8.42 -7.31 1.68
N HIS A 146 7.25 -7.12 1.04
CA HIS A 146 7.19 -6.40 -0.22
C HIS A 146 7.24 -4.89 0.03
N LYS A 147 8.17 -4.21 -0.64
CA LYS A 147 8.26 -2.75 -0.62
C LYS A 147 7.11 -2.17 -1.44
N VAL A 148 6.32 -1.30 -0.82
CA VAL A 148 5.12 -0.68 -1.40
C VAL A 148 5.25 0.83 -1.28
N SER A 149 5.14 1.54 -2.39
CA SER A 149 5.12 3.01 -2.39
C SER A 149 3.85 3.49 -1.69
N ILE A 150 3.99 4.47 -0.80
CA ILE A 150 2.86 5.23 -0.27
C ILE A 150 2.31 6.10 -1.41
N ASP A 151 0.99 6.32 -1.41
CA ASP A 151 0.31 7.21 -2.35
C ASP A 151 0.24 6.76 -3.81
N GLU A 152 0.68 5.53 -4.08
CA GLU A 152 0.61 4.92 -5.39
C GLU A 152 -0.31 3.70 -5.39
N ARG A 153 -0.87 3.38 -6.56
CA ARG A 153 -1.54 2.11 -6.76
C ARG A 153 -0.49 1.03 -6.98
N ASN A 154 -0.52 0.01 -6.15
CA ASN A 154 0.42 -1.09 -6.17
C ASN A 154 -0.30 -2.36 -6.63
N HIS A 155 0.40 -3.17 -7.42
CA HIS A 155 -0.06 -4.47 -7.91
C HIS A 155 0.96 -5.53 -7.52
N HIS A 156 0.48 -6.59 -6.88
CA HIS A 156 1.31 -7.68 -6.39
C HIS A 156 0.77 -9.00 -6.90
N ALA A 157 1.57 -9.68 -7.73
CA ALA A 157 1.38 -11.09 -7.99
C ALA A 157 1.83 -11.85 -6.74
N VAL A 158 1.01 -12.79 -6.26
CA VAL A 158 1.30 -13.53 -5.04
C VAL A 158 1.47 -15.00 -5.34
N ASP A 159 2.52 -15.58 -4.79
CA ASP A 159 2.74 -17.02 -4.86
C ASP A 159 1.63 -17.74 -4.09
N ALA A 160 0.97 -18.66 -4.79
CA ALA A 160 -0.04 -19.53 -4.23
C ALA A 160 0.50 -20.96 -4.12
N VAL A 161 0.15 -21.64 -3.03
CA VAL A 161 0.53 -23.03 -2.78
C VAL A 161 -0.70 -23.94 -2.81
N ASN A 162 -0.47 -25.23 -3.06
CA ASN A 162 -1.48 -26.28 -2.95
C ASN A 162 -2.73 -26.07 -3.84
N ASN A 163 -2.51 -25.89 -5.15
CA ASN A 163 -3.56 -25.81 -6.19
C ASN A 163 -4.53 -24.63 -6.06
N VAL A 164 -4.13 -23.58 -5.35
CA VAL A 164 -4.84 -22.29 -5.38
C VAL A 164 -4.38 -21.50 -6.60
N ILE A 165 -5.34 -20.92 -7.34
CA ILE A 165 -5.02 -20.01 -8.45
C ILE A 165 -4.30 -18.79 -7.85
N PRO A 166 -3.09 -18.43 -8.32
CA PRO A 166 -2.37 -17.26 -7.83
C PRO A 166 -3.24 -16.01 -7.86
N PRO A 167 -3.57 -15.42 -6.70
CA PRO A 167 -4.34 -14.20 -6.67
C PRO A 167 -3.46 -13.01 -7.05
N GLU A 168 -4.10 -12.00 -7.61
CA GLU A 168 -3.53 -10.66 -7.72
C GLU A 168 -4.08 -9.82 -6.56
N ILE A 169 -3.19 -9.13 -5.86
CA ILE A 169 -3.55 -8.17 -4.83
C ILE A 169 -3.21 -6.79 -5.37
N SER A 170 -4.22 -5.92 -5.50
CA SER A 170 -4.04 -4.56 -5.98
C SER A 170 -4.63 -3.58 -5.00
N GLY A 171 -3.91 -2.51 -4.67
CA GLY A 171 -4.40 -1.57 -3.69
C GLY A 171 -3.55 -0.33 -3.54
N THR A 172 -3.95 0.53 -2.61
CA THR A 172 -3.25 1.77 -2.28
C THR A 172 -2.98 1.80 -0.79
N VAL A 173 -1.78 2.25 -0.45
CA VAL A 173 -1.36 2.52 0.92
C VAL A 173 -1.21 4.02 1.08
N LYS A 174 -1.78 4.58 2.15
CA LYS A 174 -1.75 6.00 2.46
C LYS A 174 -1.21 6.21 3.87
N ARG A 175 -0.33 7.19 4.04
CA ARG A 175 0.00 7.71 5.37
C ARG A 175 -1.11 8.64 5.84
N VAL A 176 -1.68 8.38 7.02
CA VAL A 176 -2.77 9.18 7.62
C VAL A 176 -2.39 9.80 8.97
N GLY A 177 -1.10 9.73 9.31
CA GLY A 177 -0.49 10.36 10.47
C GLY A 177 0.97 9.94 10.60
N LEU A 178 1.65 10.40 11.64
CA LEU A 178 3.06 10.10 11.92
C LEU A 178 3.30 8.59 12.04
N TYR A 179 2.40 7.89 12.74
CA TYR A 179 2.49 6.45 13.03
C TYR A 179 1.35 5.61 12.43
N HIS A 180 0.53 6.21 11.57
CA HIS A 180 -0.70 5.57 11.08
C HIS A 180 -0.69 5.43 9.56
N ILE A 181 -1.01 4.21 9.11
CA ILE A 181 -1.14 3.85 7.71
C ILE A 181 -2.57 3.36 7.47
N TRP A 182 -3.18 3.86 6.41
CA TRP A 182 -4.42 3.36 5.85
C TRP A 182 -4.10 2.53 4.60
N SER A 183 -4.85 1.46 4.37
CA SER A 183 -4.69 0.64 3.17
C SER A 183 -6.02 0.13 2.66
N ARG A 184 -6.14 0.02 1.33
CA ARG A 184 -7.29 -0.60 0.65
C ARG A 184 -6.78 -1.51 -0.45
N PHE A 185 -7.11 -2.80 -0.36
CA PHE A 185 -6.79 -3.88 -1.31
C PHE A 185 -8.07 -4.59 -1.76
#